data_AF-A0A0D2H091-F1
#
_entry.id   AF-A0A0D2H091-F1
#
_cell.length_a   1.000
_cell.length_b   1.000
_cell.length_c   1.000
_cell.angle_alpha   90.00
_cell.angle_beta   90.00
_cell.angle_gamma   90.00
#
_symmetry.space_group_name_H-M   'P 1'
#
loop_
_entity.id
_entity.type
_entity.pdbx_description
1 polymer ?
#
loop_
_entity_poly.entity_id
_entity_poly.type
_entity_poly.pdbx_seq_one_letter_code
_entity_poly.pdbx_strand_id
1 'polypeptide(L)'
;MKADTKPRFINNTSPEDVAIAEQFYGVRKTLRVAMIGAGVSGLNFLKLAEEKLDNVNIICYEKNSDIGGAWYENRYPGCACGIPSVVYQFPWRPAPWSQYYSHSPEIWKYLKMVEQENNFVDKYVKLRHRVNALEWSDDTAQWSLRLIDRASGKTFNDHAHVIINGSGLTSKYDERTDLTGKRVALLGAGSSAVQILPNIYDKVDRVYTWQRRLFDDSDEYLVYRELIEAELSQRFGFIVNGSSPQAAADEFADREMRNKLSSHPDLLEKIMPRDVHVGCRRPTPGNGYLERLSGPKTVAYTTQLHHITRNGFIDPDGTEQAVDVIELRPRSRL
;
A
#
# COMPACT_ATOMS: atom_id res chain seq x y z
N MET A 1 -13.49 12.98 -39.50
CA MET A 1 -13.02 11.79 -40.25
C MET A 1 -11.49 11.79 -40.25
N LYS A 2 -10.85 11.00 -39.38
CA LYS A 2 -9.49 10.48 -39.64
C LYS A 2 -9.72 9.00 -39.90
N ALA A 3 -9.63 8.60 -41.17
CA ALA A 3 -9.77 7.22 -41.56
C ALA A 3 -8.63 6.43 -40.93
N ASP A 4 -8.99 5.35 -40.23
CA ASP A 4 -8.07 4.40 -39.62
C ASP A 4 -7.40 3.61 -40.76
N THR A 5 -6.34 4.19 -41.33
CA THR A 5 -5.61 3.59 -42.44
C THR A 5 -4.74 2.46 -41.90
N LYS A 6 -5.30 1.25 -41.86
CA LYS A 6 -4.49 0.03 -41.74
C LYS A 6 -3.44 0.02 -42.86
N PRO A 7 -2.17 -0.30 -42.57
CA PRO A 7 -1.10 -0.26 -43.55
C PRO A 7 -1.41 -1.16 -44.76
N ARG A 8 -1.12 -0.67 -45.96
CA ARG A 8 -1.29 -1.43 -47.21
C ARG A 8 -0.28 -2.58 -47.22
N PHE A 9 -0.77 -3.80 -47.38
CA PHE A 9 0.04 -5.02 -47.43
C PHE A 9 0.69 -5.14 -48.82
N ILE A 10 2.02 -5.14 -48.89
CA ILE A 10 2.77 -5.41 -50.12
C ILE A 10 3.16 -6.89 -50.15
N ASN A 11 2.67 -7.59 -51.18
CA ASN A 11 3.18 -8.86 -51.68
C ASN A 11 3.32 -10.00 -50.66
N ASN A 12 2.20 -10.52 -50.15
CA ASN A 12 2.19 -11.89 -49.65
C ASN A 12 1.01 -12.66 -50.26
N THR A 13 1.32 -13.70 -51.04
CA THR A 13 0.32 -14.44 -51.84
C THR A 13 -0.19 -15.70 -51.15
N SER A 14 0.36 -16.07 -50.00
CA SER A 14 -0.18 -17.15 -49.15
C SER A 14 -0.85 -16.58 -47.91
N PRO A 15 -2.09 -17.00 -47.57
CA PRO A 15 -2.74 -16.67 -46.30
C PRO A 15 -1.96 -17.14 -45.06
N GLU A 16 -1.04 -18.09 -45.24
CA GLU A 16 -0.28 -18.74 -44.16
C GLU A 16 1.08 -18.08 -43.90
N ASP A 17 1.51 -17.16 -44.76
CA ASP A 17 2.81 -16.50 -44.62
C ASP A 17 2.77 -15.34 -43.62
N VAL A 18 3.84 -15.21 -42.83
CA VAL A 18 3.99 -14.17 -41.80
C VAL A 18 3.90 -12.78 -42.44
N ALA A 19 2.93 -11.98 -42.02
CA ALA A 19 2.75 -10.61 -42.49
C ALA A 19 3.93 -9.72 -42.06
N ILE A 20 4.64 -9.14 -43.03
CA ILE A 20 5.69 -8.15 -42.78
C ILE A 20 5.03 -6.77 -42.72
N ALA A 21 5.13 -6.09 -41.57
CA ALA A 21 4.59 -4.75 -41.40
C ALA A 21 5.44 -3.73 -42.19
N GLU A 22 4.79 -2.87 -42.99
CA GLU A 22 5.42 -1.73 -43.66
C GLU A 22 5.75 -0.60 -42.65
N GLN A 23 6.75 -0.84 -41.81
CA GLN A 23 7.28 0.14 -40.87
C GLN A 23 8.79 -0.07 -40.71
N PHE A 24 9.52 1.00 -40.39
CA PHE A 24 10.96 0.87 -40.13
C PHE A 24 11.21 -0.08 -38.94
N TYR A 25 12.24 -0.91 -39.07
CA TYR A 25 12.73 -1.72 -37.96
C TYR A 25 13.10 -0.83 -36.77
N GLY A 26 12.67 -1.23 -35.57
CA GLY A 26 12.91 -0.47 -34.34
C GLY A 26 11.88 0.63 -34.05
N VAL A 27 10.90 0.88 -34.92
CA VAL A 27 9.75 1.74 -34.58
C VAL A 27 9.01 1.13 -33.39
N ARG A 28 9.10 1.82 -32.24
CA ARG A 28 8.43 1.39 -31.01
C ARG A 28 6.93 1.61 -31.17
N LYS A 29 6.13 0.58 -30.90
CA LYS A 29 4.68 0.72 -30.83
C LYS A 29 4.31 1.52 -29.58
N THR A 30 3.29 2.38 -29.68
CA THR A 30 2.75 3.06 -28.51
C THR A 30 2.10 2.04 -27.58
N LEU A 31 2.58 1.94 -26.34
CA LEU A 31 2.02 1.01 -25.37
C LEU A 31 0.95 1.69 -24.51
N ARG A 32 -0.21 1.06 -24.43
CA ARG A 32 -1.27 1.44 -23.50
C ARG A 32 -1.07 0.79 -22.12
N VAL A 33 -0.94 1.60 -21.09
CA VAL A 33 -0.71 1.18 -19.70
C VAL A 33 -1.91 1.62 -18.86
N ALA A 34 -2.56 0.66 -18.19
CA ALA A 34 -3.61 0.96 -17.22
C ALA A 34 -3.11 0.76 -15.79
N MET A 35 -3.14 1.83 -15.01
CA MET A 35 -2.82 1.85 -13.58
C MET A 35 -4.10 1.75 -12.76
N ILE A 36 -4.08 0.95 -11.70
CA ILE A 36 -5.22 0.81 -10.78
C ILE A 36 -4.83 1.43 -9.43
N GLY A 37 -5.54 2.47 -9.03
CA GLY A 37 -5.34 3.18 -7.76
C GLY A 37 -4.42 4.40 -7.88
N ALA A 38 -4.98 5.58 -7.61
CA ALA A 38 -4.28 6.86 -7.51
C ALA A 38 -3.91 7.16 -6.05
N GLY A 39 -3.34 6.17 -5.37
CA GLY A 39 -2.72 6.33 -4.05
C GLY A 39 -1.26 6.77 -4.15
N VAL A 40 -0.52 6.63 -3.05
CA VAL A 40 0.92 6.97 -2.97
C VAL A 40 1.72 6.31 -4.10
N SER A 41 1.54 5.00 -4.31
CA SER A 41 2.21 4.26 -5.39
C SER A 41 1.80 4.73 -6.79
N GLY A 42 0.52 5.07 -6.97
CA GLY A 42 -0.02 5.59 -8.22
C GLY A 42 0.61 6.92 -8.63
N LEU A 43 0.61 7.90 -7.73
CA LEU A 43 1.20 9.21 -8.00
C LEU A 43 2.70 9.12 -8.26
N ASN A 44 3.42 8.28 -7.50
CA ASN A 44 4.84 8.04 -7.75
C ASN A 44 5.10 7.42 -9.13
N PHE A 45 4.28 6.45 -9.53
CA PHE A 45 4.39 5.86 -10.86
C PHE A 45 4.16 6.89 -11.95
N LEU A 46 3.11 7.71 -11.85
CA LEU A 46 2.80 8.74 -12.85
C LEU A 46 3.95 9.74 -13.01
N LYS A 47 4.54 10.21 -11.90
CA LYS A 47 5.72 11.08 -11.94
C LYS A 47 6.89 10.44 -12.68
N LEU A 48 7.26 9.22 -12.29
CA LEU A 48 8.37 8.51 -12.92
C LEU A 48 8.08 8.14 -14.38
N ALA A 49 6.82 7.89 -14.72
CA ALA A 49 6.41 7.58 -16.07
C ALA A 49 6.55 8.81 -16.99
N GLU A 50 6.14 9.99 -16.55
CA GLU A 50 6.36 11.24 -17.30
C GLU A 50 7.84 11.53 -17.56
N GLU A 51 8.71 11.19 -16.60
CA GLU A 51 10.15 11.48 -16.70
C GLU A 51 10.95 10.43 -17.48
N LYS A 52 10.48 9.18 -17.54
CA LYS A 52 11.31 8.05 -17.96
C LYS A 52 10.69 7.18 -19.05
N LEU A 53 9.41 7.34 -19.35
CA LEU A 53 8.71 6.52 -20.34
C LEU A 53 8.30 7.36 -21.54
N ASP A 54 8.87 7.02 -22.69
CA ASP A 54 8.44 7.54 -23.98
C ASP A 54 7.42 6.61 -24.64
N ASN A 55 6.55 7.18 -25.47
CA ASN A 55 5.64 6.43 -26.33
C ASN A 55 4.69 5.48 -25.56
N VAL A 56 4.20 5.95 -24.41
CA VAL A 56 3.19 5.28 -23.61
C VAL A 56 1.93 6.12 -23.49
N ASN A 57 0.77 5.48 -23.61
CA ASN A 57 -0.52 6.07 -23.28
C ASN A 57 -0.95 5.51 -21.92
N ILE A 58 -1.00 6.37 -20.91
CA ILE A 58 -1.30 5.98 -19.54
C ILE A 58 -2.71 6.40 -19.18
N ILE A 59 -3.45 5.48 -18.58
CA ILE A 59 -4.73 5.76 -17.91
C ILE A 59 -4.67 5.20 -16.49
N CYS A 60 -5.12 5.96 -15.51
CA CYS A 60 -5.20 5.54 -14.12
C CYS A 60 -6.67 5.53 -13.68
N TYR A 61 -7.12 4.41 -13.13
CA TYR A 61 -8.47 4.24 -12.62
C TYR A 61 -8.47 4.27 -11.10
N GLU A 62 -9.18 5.25 -10.52
CA GLU A 62 -9.32 5.43 -9.08
C GLU A 62 -10.79 5.26 -8.67
N LYS A 63 -11.04 4.33 -7.73
CA LYS A 63 -12.41 4.01 -7.28
C LYS A 63 -13.04 5.14 -6.46
N ASN A 64 -12.23 5.98 -5.83
CA ASN A 64 -12.68 7.06 -4.98
C ASN A 64 -13.00 8.32 -5.78
N SER A 65 -13.75 9.24 -5.16
CA SER A 65 -14.04 10.54 -5.75
C SER A 65 -12.87 11.52 -5.68
N ASP A 66 -11.77 11.14 -5.05
CA ASP A 66 -10.54 11.89 -5.01
C ASP A 66 -9.33 10.94 -4.89
N ILE A 67 -8.13 11.46 -5.12
CA ILE A 67 -6.87 10.72 -5.00
C ILE A 67 -6.49 10.50 -3.54
N GLY A 68 -5.47 9.67 -3.33
CA GLY A 68 -4.83 9.46 -2.02
C GLY A 68 -4.99 8.03 -1.47
N GLY A 69 -5.86 7.22 -2.08
CA GLY A 69 -6.04 5.81 -1.73
C GLY A 69 -6.38 5.60 -0.25
N ALA A 70 -5.56 4.84 0.48
CA ALA A 70 -5.77 4.58 1.91
C ALA A 70 -5.83 5.86 2.76
N TRP A 71 -5.09 6.91 2.38
CA TRP A 71 -5.13 8.21 3.08
C TRP A 71 -6.35 9.05 2.73
N TYR A 72 -7.10 8.68 1.70
CA TYR A 72 -8.43 9.22 1.44
C TYR A 72 -9.50 8.46 2.24
N GLU A 73 -9.39 7.13 2.31
CA GLU A 73 -10.42 6.26 2.90
C GLU A 73 -10.40 6.22 4.44
N ASN A 74 -9.22 6.15 5.05
CA ASN A 74 -9.11 5.95 6.49
C ASN A 74 -9.38 7.26 7.25
N ARG A 75 -10.49 7.30 7.99
CA ARG A 75 -10.96 8.50 8.73
C ARG A 75 -11.31 8.22 10.20
N TYR A 76 -10.67 7.22 10.80
CA TYR A 76 -10.87 6.94 12.23
C TYR A 76 -10.05 7.89 13.12
N PRO A 77 -10.51 8.17 14.36
CA PRO A 77 -9.80 9.04 15.29
C PRO A 77 -8.35 8.59 15.53
N GLY A 78 -7.40 9.52 15.43
CA GLY A 78 -5.98 9.23 15.63
C GLY A 78 -5.29 8.50 14.46
N CYS A 79 -5.97 8.28 13.33
CA CYS A 79 -5.35 7.70 12.13
C CYS A 79 -4.10 8.51 11.72
N ALA A 80 -2.93 7.87 11.74
CA ALA A 80 -1.64 8.51 11.54
C ALA A 80 -0.65 7.57 10.83
N CYS A 81 0.47 8.12 10.35
CA CYS A 81 1.58 7.32 9.84
C CYS A 81 2.19 6.45 10.94
N GLY A 82 2.38 5.15 10.65
CA GLY A 82 3.03 4.21 11.57
C GLY A 82 4.56 4.27 11.53
N ILE A 83 5.14 5.17 10.75
CA ILE A 83 6.58 5.46 10.66
C ILE A 83 6.76 6.99 10.64
N PRO A 84 7.97 7.52 10.91
CA PRO A 84 8.21 8.95 10.89
C PRO A 84 7.76 9.58 9.55
N SER A 85 7.00 10.66 9.59
CA SER A 85 6.39 11.25 8.38
C SER A 85 7.42 11.65 7.34
N VAL A 86 8.60 12.09 7.78
CA VAL A 86 9.71 12.54 6.94
C VAL A 86 10.30 11.43 6.06
N VAL A 87 10.06 10.16 6.41
CA VAL A 87 10.41 9.00 5.55
C VAL A 87 9.19 8.45 4.80
N TYR A 88 8.00 8.97 5.06
CA TYR A 88 6.74 8.65 4.37
C TYR A 88 6.36 9.75 3.36
N GLN A 89 7.27 10.03 2.44
CA GLN A 89 7.09 11.02 1.38
C GLN A 89 7.80 10.59 0.10
N PHE A 90 7.51 11.26 -1.02
CA PHE A 90 8.21 11.01 -2.26
C PHE A 90 9.63 11.60 -2.18
N PRO A 91 10.67 10.82 -2.54
CA PRO A 91 12.04 11.33 -2.52
C PRO A 91 12.25 12.57 -3.40
N TRP A 92 11.55 12.62 -4.54
CA TRP A 92 11.59 13.73 -5.50
C TRP A 92 10.67 14.90 -5.13
N ARG A 93 9.90 14.80 -4.04
CA ARG A 93 9.08 15.90 -3.52
C ARG A 93 8.98 15.85 -2.00
N PRO A 94 10.08 16.16 -1.29
CA PRO A 94 10.04 16.30 0.17
C PRO A 94 9.10 17.43 0.60
N ALA A 95 8.56 17.33 1.82
CA ALA A 95 7.74 18.35 2.46
C ALA A 95 8.04 18.42 3.96
N PRO A 96 7.93 19.63 4.58
CA PRO A 96 7.91 19.74 6.03
C PRO A 96 6.62 19.11 6.59
N TRP A 97 6.74 18.47 7.75
CA TRP A 97 5.63 17.82 8.45
C TRP A 97 5.41 18.49 9.81
N SER A 98 4.16 18.72 10.18
CA SER A 98 3.83 19.38 11.46
C SER A 98 4.04 18.48 12.67
N GLN A 99 4.15 17.16 12.47
CA GLN A 99 4.35 16.16 13.51
C GLN A 99 5.31 15.07 13.07
N TYR A 100 5.94 14.41 14.04
CA TYR A 100 6.79 13.24 13.77
C TYR A 100 5.98 12.07 13.20
N TYR A 101 4.75 11.84 13.68
CA TYR A 101 3.77 10.90 13.12
C TYR A 101 2.52 11.64 12.66
N SER A 102 2.51 12.08 11.41
CA SER A 102 1.46 12.93 10.85
C SER A 102 0.14 12.18 10.73
N HIS A 103 -0.94 12.90 10.99
CA HIS A 103 -2.29 12.36 10.87
C HIS A 103 -2.72 12.23 9.40
N SER A 104 -3.70 11.35 9.16
CA SER A 104 -4.21 11.04 7.82
C SER A 104 -4.60 12.27 6.99
N PRO A 105 -5.22 13.34 7.55
CA PRO A 105 -5.58 14.52 6.75
C PRO A 105 -4.36 15.27 6.20
N GLU A 106 -3.26 15.34 6.97
CA GLU A 106 -2.03 16.02 6.55
C GLU A 106 -1.34 15.24 5.43
N ILE A 107 -1.26 13.92 5.56
CA ILE A 107 -0.68 13.04 4.52
C ILE A 107 -1.52 13.10 3.24
N TRP A 108 -2.84 13.09 3.37
CA TRP A 108 -3.72 13.27 2.22
C TRP A 108 -3.54 14.64 1.56
N LYS A 109 -3.40 15.72 2.35
CA LYS A 109 -3.13 17.08 1.84
C LYS A 109 -1.79 17.15 1.09
N TYR A 110 -0.76 16.48 1.59
CA TYR A 110 0.52 16.33 0.88
C TYR A 110 0.33 15.66 -0.48
N LEU A 111 -0.42 14.55 -0.55
CA LEU A 111 -0.69 13.87 -1.82
C LEU A 111 -1.52 14.74 -2.78
N LYS A 112 -2.48 15.52 -2.25
CA LYS A 112 -3.25 16.49 -3.06
C LYS A 112 -2.38 17.62 -3.60
N MET A 113 -1.46 18.15 -2.81
CA MET A 113 -0.47 19.13 -3.28
C MET A 113 0.36 18.55 -4.43
N VAL A 114 0.90 17.34 -4.26
CA VAL A 114 1.67 16.65 -5.31
C VAL A 114 0.84 16.47 -6.58
N GLU A 115 -0.41 16.06 -6.44
CA GLU A 115 -1.33 15.91 -7.58
C GLU A 115 -1.56 17.23 -8.30
N GLN A 116 -1.84 18.31 -7.56
CA GLN A 116 -2.10 19.66 -8.11
C GLN A 116 -0.87 20.25 -8.82
N GLU A 117 0.33 20.05 -8.29
CA GLU A 117 1.58 20.55 -8.89
C GLU A 117 1.89 19.87 -10.24
N ASN A 118 1.50 18.61 -10.40
CA ASN A 118 1.80 17.83 -11.60
C ASN A 118 0.60 17.68 -12.55
N ASN A 119 -0.59 18.11 -12.10
CA ASN A 119 -1.87 17.95 -12.77
C ASN A 119 -2.17 16.50 -13.22
N PHE A 120 -1.91 15.53 -12.34
CA PHE A 120 -2.06 14.13 -12.70
C PHE A 120 -3.51 13.72 -12.98
N VAL A 121 -4.48 14.33 -12.30
CA VAL A 121 -5.89 13.97 -12.47
C VAL A 121 -6.37 14.28 -13.87
N ASP A 122 -6.14 15.49 -14.36
CA ASP A 122 -6.58 15.89 -15.71
C ASP A 122 -5.87 15.08 -16.79
N LYS A 123 -4.57 14.79 -16.59
CA LYS A 123 -3.75 14.10 -17.58
C LYS A 123 -4.04 12.60 -17.67
N TYR A 124 -4.22 11.92 -16.53
CA TYR A 124 -4.18 10.45 -16.48
C TYR A 124 -5.32 9.81 -15.69
N VAL A 125 -5.92 10.48 -14.70
CA VAL A 125 -6.78 9.80 -13.72
C VAL A 125 -8.27 9.93 -14.06
N LYS A 126 -8.96 8.80 -14.12
CA LYS A 126 -10.41 8.71 -14.08
C LYS A 126 -10.86 8.39 -12.65
N LEU A 127 -11.30 9.41 -11.93
CA LEU A 127 -11.88 9.29 -10.59
C LEU A 127 -13.26 8.61 -10.63
N ARG A 128 -13.68 8.01 -9.51
CA ARG A 128 -14.92 7.23 -9.36
C ARG A 128 -15.01 6.01 -10.28
N HIS A 129 -13.91 5.53 -10.85
CA HIS A 129 -13.89 4.37 -11.73
C HIS A 129 -13.26 3.18 -11.02
N ARG A 130 -14.06 2.14 -10.78
CA ARG A 130 -13.58 0.91 -10.15
C ARG A 130 -13.33 -0.17 -11.20
N VAL A 131 -12.12 -0.71 -11.22
CA VAL A 131 -11.83 -1.95 -11.95
C VAL A 131 -12.38 -3.13 -11.15
N ASN A 132 -13.21 -3.95 -11.76
CA ASN A 132 -13.85 -5.11 -11.14
C ASN A 132 -13.25 -6.44 -11.58
N ALA A 133 -12.69 -6.51 -12.78
CA ALA A 133 -12.03 -7.71 -13.29
C ALA A 133 -10.95 -7.34 -14.31
N LEU A 134 -9.95 -8.21 -14.38
CA LEU A 134 -8.88 -8.20 -15.37
C LEU A 134 -8.84 -9.58 -16.01
N GLU A 135 -8.72 -9.63 -17.34
CA GLU A 135 -8.63 -10.87 -18.09
C GLU A 135 -7.59 -10.72 -19.20
N TRP A 136 -6.66 -11.66 -19.29
CA TRP A 136 -5.66 -11.66 -20.37
C TRP A 136 -6.25 -12.35 -21.60
N SER A 137 -6.07 -11.74 -22.76
CA SER A 137 -6.45 -12.31 -24.06
C SER A 137 -5.18 -12.65 -24.85
N ASP A 138 -4.99 -13.94 -25.13
CA ASP A 138 -3.87 -14.42 -25.96
C ASP A 138 -4.01 -13.98 -27.42
N ASP A 139 -5.24 -13.91 -27.94
CA ASP A 139 -5.52 -13.50 -29.32
C ASP A 139 -5.09 -12.06 -29.62
N THR A 140 -5.28 -11.17 -28.65
CA THR A 140 -4.96 -9.74 -28.79
C THR A 140 -3.67 -9.33 -28.09
N ALA A 141 -3.06 -10.24 -27.31
CA ALA A 141 -1.94 -9.96 -26.42
C ALA A 141 -2.16 -8.71 -25.54
N GLN A 142 -3.36 -8.59 -24.98
CA GLN A 142 -3.81 -7.44 -24.19
C GLN A 142 -4.65 -7.88 -23.00
N TRP A 143 -4.63 -7.07 -21.95
CA TRP A 143 -5.57 -7.15 -20.84
C TRP A 143 -6.89 -6.50 -21.21
N SER A 144 -7.99 -7.21 -20.97
CA SER A 144 -9.34 -6.67 -20.90
C SER A 144 -9.66 -6.26 -19.46
N LEU A 145 -10.17 -5.04 -19.29
CA LEU A 145 -10.56 -4.43 -18.03
C LEU A 145 -12.10 -4.39 -18.02
N ARG A 146 -12.75 -4.88 -16.95
CA ARG A 146 -14.18 -4.57 -16.70
C ARG A 146 -14.28 -3.50 -15.63
N LEU A 147 -14.88 -2.36 -15.97
CA LEU A 147 -14.97 -1.19 -15.10
C LEU A 147 -16.41 -0.85 -14.74
N ILE A 148 -16.58 -0.17 -13.60
CA ILE A 148 -17.81 0.52 -13.22
C ILE A 148 -17.48 1.99 -12.95
N ASP A 149 -18.15 2.89 -13.67
CA ASP A 149 -18.26 4.29 -13.28
C ASP A 149 -19.25 4.39 -12.11
N ARG A 150 -18.74 4.68 -10.91
CA ARG A 150 -19.52 4.76 -9.68
C ARG A 150 -20.40 6.01 -9.60
N ALA A 151 -20.17 7.02 -10.44
CA ALA A 151 -21.03 8.19 -10.50
C ALA A 151 -22.32 7.90 -11.27
N SER A 152 -22.21 7.22 -12.43
CA SER A 152 -23.36 6.90 -13.27
C SER A 152 -23.92 5.49 -13.08
N GLY A 153 -23.20 4.60 -12.42
CA GLY A 153 -23.52 3.18 -12.29
C GLY A 153 -23.25 2.35 -13.55
N LYS A 154 -22.78 2.98 -14.64
CA LYS A 154 -22.54 2.31 -15.92
C LYS A 154 -21.32 1.41 -15.84
N THR A 155 -21.45 0.22 -16.40
CA THR A 155 -20.33 -0.70 -16.62
C THR A 155 -19.82 -0.55 -18.05
N PHE A 156 -18.52 -0.68 -18.25
CA PHE A 156 -17.91 -0.67 -19.58
C PHE A 156 -16.60 -1.45 -19.58
N ASN A 157 -16.16 -1.81 -20.77
CA ASN A 157 -14.89 -2.51 -20.97
C ASN A 157 -13.83 -1.55 -21.49
N ASP A 158 -12.60 -1.79 -21.08
CA ASP A 158 -11.42 -1.12 -21.62
C ASP A 158 -10.29 -2.14 -21.86
N HIS A 159 -9.20 -1.73 -22.50
CA HIS A 159 -8.06 -2.61 -22.76
C HIS A 159 -6.72 -1.92 -22.49
N ALA A 160 -5.71 -2.70 -22.11
CA ALA A 160 -4.34 -2.22 -21.94
C ALA A 160 -3.33 -3.31 -22.28
N HIS A 161 -2.14 -2.93 -22.72
CA HIS A 161 -1.03 -3.87 -22.93
C HIS A 161 -0.37 -4.25 -21.60
N VAL A 162 -0.33 -3.31 -20.65
CA VAL A 162 0.29 -3.48 -19.33
C VAL A 162 -0.68 -3.01 -18.26
N ILE A 163 -0.85 -3.82 -17.22
CA ILE A 163 -1.54 -3.44 -15.98
C ILE A 163 -0.50 -3.17 -14.90
N ILE A 164 -0.66 -2.05 -14.20
CA ILE A 164 0.08 -1.77 -12.98
C ILE A 164 -0.92 -1.69 -11.83
N ASN A 165 -0.71 -2.51 -10.82
CA ASN A 165 -1.58 -2.54 -9.64
C ASN A 165 -0.99 -1.69 -8.51
N GLY A 166 -1.57 -0.52 -8.28
CA GLY A 166 -1.24 0.39 -7.18
C GLY A 166 -2.33 0.53 -6.12
N SER A 167 -3.35 -0.33 -6.10
CA SER A 167 -4.47 -0.23 -5.16
C SER A 167 -4.14 -0.76 -3.75
N GLY A 168 -2.95 -1.34 -3.57
CA GLY A 168 -2.48 -1.93 -2.32
C GLY A 168 -3.04 -3.34 -2.09
N LEU A 169 -2.27 -4.20 -1.41
CA LEU A 169 -2.65 -5.60 -1.10
C LEU A 169 -3.91 -5.72 -0.22
N THR A 170 -4.26 -4.67 0.53
CA THR A 170 -5.49 -4.66 1.35
C THR A 170 -6.75 -4.52 0.49
N SER A 171 -6.62 -4.11 -0.78
CA SER A 171 -7.69 -4.26 -1.75
C SER A 171 -7.70 -5.70 -2.24
N LYS A 172 -8.73 -6.47 -1.83
CA LYS A 172 -9.00 -7.87 -2.17
C LYS A 172 -8.16 -8.37 -3.36
N TYR A 173 -7.03 -9.01 -3.08
CA TYR A 173 -6.30 -9.74 -4.11
C TYR A 173 -7.28 -10.75 -4.71
N ASP A 174 -7.47 -10.70 -6.03
CA ASP A 174 -8.34 -11.66 -6.69
C ASP A 174 -7.60 -12.99 -6.72
N GLU A 175 -8.02 -13.94 -5.87
CA GLU A 175 -7.44 -15.29 -5.78
C GLU A 175 -7.49 -16.04 -7.13
N ARG A 176 -8.30 -15.58 -8.08
CA ARG A 176 -8.34 -16.09 -9.46
C ARG A 176 -7.16 -15.59 -10.32
N THR A 177 -6.34 -14.68 -9.81
CA THR A 177 -5.15 -14.19 -10.51
C THR A 177 -4.09 -15.28 -10.50
N ASP A 178 -4.15 -16.17 -11.49
CA ASP A 178 -3.09 -17.16 -11.69
C ASP A 178 -1.84 -16.47 -12.26
N LEU A 179 -0.74 -16.53 -11.52
CA LEU A 179 0.56 -15.99 -11.92
C LEU A 179 1.45 -17.06 -12.58
N THR A 180 0.97 -18.29 -12.74
CA THR A 180 1.76 -19.41 -13.26
C THR A 180 2.31 -19.11 -14.65
N GLY A 181 3.61 -19.26 -14.83
CA GLY A 181 4.32 -19.00 -16.08
C GLY A 181 4.34 -17.52 -16.53
N LYS A 182 3.85 -16.59 -15.71
CA LYS A 182 3.83 -15.16 -16.07
C LYS A 182 5.15 -14.47 -15.76
N ARG A 183 5.46 -13.40 -16.50
CA ARG A 183 6.58 -12.50 -16.21
C ARG A 183 6.07 -11.33 -15.36
N VAL A 184 6.57 -11.20 -14.13
CA VAL A 184 6.08 -10.24 -13.15
C VAL A 184 7.13 -9.17 -12.87
N ALA A 185 6.73 -7.89 -12.89
CA ALA A 185 7.57 -6.79 -12.41
C ALA A 185 7.09 -6.35 -11.02
N LEU A 186 7.94 -6.50 -10.01
CA LEU A 186 7.69 -6.11 -8.63
C LEU A 186 8.43 -4.79 -8.32
N LEU A 187 7.70 -3.68 -8.32
CA LEU A 187 8.29 -2.35 -8.15
C LEU A 187 8.33 -1.95 -6.67
N GLY A 188 9.53 -1.91 -6.10
CA GLY A 188 9.78 -1.50 -4.72
C GLY A 188 10.12 -2.68 -3.78
N ALA A 189 10.72 -2.33 -2.64
CA ALA A 189 11.23 -3.29 -1.64
C ALA A 189 10.56 -3.14 -0.27
N GLY A 190 9.33 -2.62 -0.22
CA GLY A 190 8.57 -2.50 1.03
C GLY A 190 8.10 -3.86 1.57
N SER A 191 7.42 -3.86 2.73
CA SER A 191 6.95 -5.10 3.39
C SER A 191 6.13 -6.01 2.47
N SER A 192 5.33 -5.41 1.59
CA SER A 192 4.56 -6.12 0.55
C SER A 192 5.45 -6.90 -0.40
N ALA A 193 6.53 -6.28 -0.89
CA ALA A 193 7.43 -6.90 -1.85
C ALA A 193 8.24 -8.04 -1.21
N VAL A 194 8.67 -7.85 0.03
CA VAL A 194 9.37 -8.90 0.83
C VAL A 194 8.49 -10.12 1.04
N GLN A 195 7.16 -9.95 1.15
CA GLN A 195 6.21 -11.06 1.25
C GLN A 195 5.84 -11.64 -0.12
N ILE A 196 5.60 -10.81 -1.13
CA ILE A 196 5.18 -11.26 -2.47
C ILE A 196 6.28 -12.07 -3.15
N LEU A 197 7.50 -11.54 -3.19
CA LEU A 197 8.61 -12.12 -3.98
C LEU A 197 8.83 -13.61 -3.69
N PRO A 198 9.03 -14.05 -2.42
CA PRO A 198 9.23 -15.47 -2.14
C PRO A 198 7.99 -16.33 -2.40
N ASN A 199 6.77 -15.79 -2.23
CA ASN A 199 5.53 -16.56 -2.38
C ASN A 199 5.06 -16.72 -3.83
N ILE A 200 5.60 -15.95 -4.78
CA ILE A 200 5.30 -16.09 -6.22
C ILE A 200 6.45 -16.73 -7.01
N TYR A 201 7.65 -16.83 -6.41
CA TYR A 201 8.90 -17.14 -7.12
C TYR A 201 8.83 -18.43 -7.94
N ASP A 202 8.29 -19.51 -7.37
CA ASP A 202 8.23 -20.82 -8.04
C ASP A 202 7.09 -20.93 -9.07
N LYS A 203 6.13 -20.00 -9.05
CA LYS A 203 4.96 -20.02 -9.94
C LYS A 203 5.24 -19.25 -11.23
N VAL A 204 5.91 -18.12 -11.10
CA VAL A 204 6.16 -17.19 -12.22
C VAL A 204 7.35 -17.66 -13.07
N ASP A 205 7.32 -17.37 -14.36
CA ASP A 205 8.46 -17.64 -15.26
C ASP A 205 9.65 -16.71 -14.95
N ARG A 206 9.36 -15.45 -14.64
CA ARG A 206 10.41 -14.46 -14.34
C ARG A 206 9.90 -13.34 -13.45
N VAL A 207 10.73 -12.91 -12.48
CA VAL A 207 10.49 -11.70 -11.69
C VAL A 207 11.56 -10.65 -11.96
N TYR A 208 11.14 -9.44 -12.27
CA TYR A 208 11.99 -8.25 -12.32
C TYR A 208 11.70 -7.40 -11.08
N THR A 209 12.71 -7.08 -10.28
CA THR A 209 12.55 -6.28 -9.06
C THR A 209 13.50 -5.10 -9.06
N TRP A 210 13.03 -3.95 -8.58
CA TRP A 210 13.83 -2.73 -8.44
C TRP A 210 13.89 -2.31 -6.98
N GLN A 211 15.10 -2.25 -6.45
CA GLN A 211 15.40 -1.57 -5.20
C GLN A 211 15.68 -0.11 -5.52
N ARG A 212 14.98 0.81 -4.85
CA ARG A 212 15.13 2.26 -5.07
C ARG A 212 16.54 2.66 -4.60
N ARG A 213 17.31 3.34 -5.46
CA ARG A 213 18.46 4.16 -5.02
C ARG A 213 17.99 5.60 -4.80
N LEU A 214 18.53 6.19 -3.75
CA LEU A 214 18.36 7.57 -3.29
C LEU A 214 19.59 8.37 -3.82
N PHE A 215 19.67 9.69 -4.04
CA PHE A 215 18.87 10.91 -3.88
C PHE A 215 19.36 11.92 -4.95
N ASP A 216 18.65 13.03 -5.14
CA ASP A 216 19.21 14.37 -5.40
C ASP A 216 18.31 15.33 -4.61
N ASP A 217 18.81 15.91 -3.52
CA ASP A 217 18.02 16.73 -2.60
C ASP A 217 18.93 17.79 -1.95
N SER A 218 18.37 18.83 -1.32
CA SER A 218 19.18 19.87 -0.66
C SER A 218 19.87 19.34 0.61
N ASP A 219 21.14 19.68 0.80
CA ASP A 219 22.06 19.09 1.80
C ASP A 219 21.48 18.97 3.23
N GLU A 220 20.82 19.99 3.77
CA GLU A 220 20.42 19.99 5.19
C GLU A 220 19.22 19.09 5.50
N TYR A 221 18.15 19.17 4.69
CA TYR A 221 16.97 18.31 4.89
C TYR A 221 17.28 16.85 4.54
N LEU A 222 18.18 16.63 3.58
CA LEU A 222 18.71 15.32 3.27
C LEU A 222 19.41 14.71 4.49
N VAL A 223 20.32 15.45 5.13
CA VAL A 223 21.00 15.00 6.37
C VAL A 223 19.99 14.64 7.47
N TYR A 224 18.96 15.46 7.69
CA TYR A 224 17.93 15.13 8.68
C TYR A 224 17.18 13.82 8.35
N ARG A 225 16.79 13.62 7.09
CA ARG A 225 16.13 12.38 6.66
C ARG A 225 17.04 11.17 6.81
N GLU A 226 18.31 11.29 6.42
CA GLU A 226 19.31 10.24 6.57
C GLU A 226 19.51 9.87 8.04
N LEU A 227 19.51 10.85 8.95
CA LEU A 227 19.58 10.58 10.40
C LEU A 227 18.39 9.73 10.87
N ILE A 228 17.17 10.07 10.46
CA ILE A 228 15.96 9.31 10.81
C ILE A 228 15.95 7.92 10.14
N GLU A 229 16.35 7.80 8.87
CA GLU A 229 16.46 6.52 8.17
C GLU A 229 17.55 5.63 8.76
N ALA A 230 18.70 6.20 9.13
CA ALA A 230 19.78 5.49 9.79
C ALA A 230 19.34 4.99 11.17
N GLU A 231 18.62 5.80 11.94
CA GLU A 231 18.04 5.39 13.23
C GLU A 231 17.08 4.19 13.07
N LEU A 232 16.18 4.25 12.07
CA LEU A 232 15.27 3.15 11.77
C LEU A 232 15.99 1.89 11.24
N SER A 233 17.09 2.06 10.52
CA SER A 233 17.87 0.96 9.94
C SER A 233 18.79 0.30 10.98
N GLN A 234 19.34 1.04 11.93
CA GLN A 234 20.17 0.47 13.01
C GLN A 234 19.37 -0.45 13.94
N ARG A 235 18.06 -0.22 14.01
CA ARG A 235 17.12 -1.02 14.81
C ARG A 235 16.98 -2.48 14.38
N PHE A 236 17.52 -2.90 13.23
CA PHE A 236 17.52 -4.34 12.88
C PHE A 236 18.22 -5.21 13.92
N GLY A 237 19.18 -4.66 14.68
CA GLY A 237 19.88 -5.39 15.74
C GLY A 237 18.95 -6.00 16.79
N PHE A 238 17.89 -5.30 17.21
CA PHE A 238 17.00 -5.82 18.27
C PHE A 238 16.07 -6.94 17.79
N ILE A 239 15.92 -7.11 16.47
CA ILE A 239 15.13 -8.20 15.88
C ILE A 239 15.93 -9.51 15.86
N VAL A 240 17.27 -9.44 15.94
CA VAL A 240 18.14 -10.61 15.96
C VAL A 240 18.05 -11.30 17.32
N ASN A 241 17.57 -12.56 17.32
CA ASN A 241 17.39 -13.34 18.54
C ASN A 241 18.71 -13.51 19.32
N GLY A 242 18.68 -13.22 20.61
CA GLY A 242 19.83 -13.33 21.52
C GLY A 242 20.89 -12.23 21.35
N SER A 243 20.60 -11.18 20.58
CA SER A 243 21.53 -10.05 20.41
C SER A 243 21.51 -9.12 21.64
N SER A 244 22.62 -8.41 21.89
CA SER A 244 22.64 -7.39 22.94
C SER A 244 21.65 -6.24 22.73
N PRO A 245 21.40 -5.74 21.50
CA PRO A 245 20.31 -4.78 21.28
C PRO A 245 18.91 -5.33 21.58
N GLN A 246 18.66 -6.64 21.39
CA GLN A 246 17.37 -7.24 21.75
C GLN A 246 17.16 -7.23 23.27
N ALA A 247 18.17 -7.67 24.03
CA ALA A 247 18.11 -7.67 25.49
C ALA A 247 17.90 -6.24 26.05
N ALA A 248 18.59 -5.24 25.49
CA ALA A 248 18.40 -3.84 25.89
C ALA A 248 16.99 -3.31 25.54
N ALA A 249 16.43 -3.73 24.40
CA ALA A 249 15.07 -3.37 24.01
C ALA A 249 14.02 -4.01 24.93
N ASP A 250 14.21 -5.28 25.31
CA ASP A 250 13.35 -5.99 26.26
C ASP A 250 13.37 -5.33 27.64
N GLU A 251 14.55 -5.00 28.16
CA GLU A 251 14.69 -4.32 29.45
C GLU A 251 14.01 -2.94 29.44
N PHE A 252 14.20 -2.17 28.36
CA PHE A 252 13.53 -0.88 28.20
C PHE A 252 12.00 -1.04 28.16
N ALA A 253 11.50 -2.01 27.40
CA ALA A 253 10.06 -2.25 27.27
C ALA A 253 9.43 -2.71 28.60
N ASP A 254 10.06 -3.66 29.30
CA ASP A 254 9.59 -4.13 30.62
C ASP A 254 9.51 -2.96 31.60
N ARG A 255 10.57 -2.16 31.73
CA ARG A 255 10.61 -1.01 32.63
C ARG A 255 9.51 0.01 32.31
N GLU A 256 9.35 0.37 31.04
CA GLU A 256 8.32 1.32 30.61
C GLU A 256 6.89 0.80 30.86
N MET A 257 6.64 -0.50 30.61
CA MET A 257 5.35 -1.11 30.89
C MET A 257 5.04 -1.14 32.39
N ARG A 258 6.00 -1.53 33.23
CA ARG A 258 5.84 -1.52 34.70
C ARG A 258 5.57 -0.13 35.24
N ASN A 259 6.28 0.88 34.75
CA ASN A 259 6.09 2.25 35.18
C ASN A 259 4.68 2.75 34.82
N LYS A 260 4.26 2.59 33.55
CA LYS A 260 2.97 3.09 33.03
C LYS A 260 1.75 2.34 33.57
N LEU A 261 1.92 1.10 34.02
CA LEU A 261 0.85 0.26 34.56
C LEU A 261 0.98 0.03 36.07
N SER A 262 1.82 0.80 36.76
CA SER A 262 2.09 0.66 38.20
C SER A 262 0.83 0.74 39.07
N SER A 263 -0.19 1.46 38.61
CA SER A 263 -1.49 1.56 39.29
C SER A 263 -2.43 0.36 39.07
N HIS A 264 -2.11 -0.55 38.15
CA HIS A 264 -2.94 -1.70 37.77
C HIS A 264 -2.09 -2.98 37.68
N PRO A 265 -1.64 -3.52 38.84
CA PRO A 265 -0.75 -4.69 38.88
C PRO A 265 -1.39 -5.96 38.29
N ASP A 266 -2.70 -6.09 38.40
CA ASP A 266 -3.48 -7.19 37.83
C ASP A 266 -3.47 -7.15 36.29
N LEU A 267 -3.61 -5.97 35.69
CA LEU A 267 -3.51 -5.77 34.25
C LEU A 267 -2.07 -6.00 33.77
N LEU A 268 -1.08 -5.43 34.49
CA LEU A 268 0.34 -5.60 34.21
C LEU A 268 0.71 -7.08 34.13
N GLU A 269 0.29 -7.89 35.10
CA GLU A 269 0.58 -9.33 35.13
C GLU A 269 0.06 -10.07 33.88
N LYS A 270 -1.13 -9.67 33.40
CA LYS A 270 -1.84 -10.31 32.29
C LYS A 270 -1.31 -9.92 30.92
N ILE A 271 -0.84 -8.68 30.74
CA ILE A 271 -0.43 -8.17 29.43
C ILE A 271 1.09 -8.08 29.23
N MET A 272 1.87 -8.23 30.30
CA MET A 272 3.33 -8.28 30.20
C MET A 272 3.77 -9.47 29.35
N PRO A 273 4.50 -9.26 28.24
CA PRO A 273 5.08 -10.35 27.46
C PRO A 273 6.09 -11.13 28.29
N ARG A 274 5.94 -12.45 28.40
CA ARG A 274 6.85 -13.33 29.17
C ARG A 274 7.80 -14.14 28.29
N ASP A 275 7.28 -14.62 27.16
CA ASP A 275 7.98 -15.59 26.30
C ASP A 275 8.23 -15.05 24.88
N VAL A 276 8.07 -13.74 24.68
CA VAL A 276 8.28 -13.08 23.38
C VAL A 276 9.11 -11.82 23.54
N HIS A 277 10.14 -11.71 22.71
CA HIS A 277 11.04 -10.56 22.68
C HIS A 277 10.45 -9.39 21.88
N VAL A 278 10.91 -8.18 22.18
CA VAL A 278 10.67 -7.00 21.37
C VAL A 278 11.12 -7.28 19.92
N GLY A 279 10.24 -6.98 18.95
CA GLY A 279 10.46 -7.29 17.54
C GLY A 279 9.82 -8.58 17.03
N CYS A 280 9.39 -9.49 17.91
CA CYS A 280 8.57 -10.65 17.51
C CYS A 280 7.25 -10.22 16.87
N ARG A 281 6.74 -9.03 17.23
CA ARG A 281 5.67 -8.33 16.54
C ARG A 281 6.14 -6.95 16.11
N ARG A 282 5.54 -6.43 15.03
CA ARG A 282 5.84 -5.09 14.51
C ARG A 282 5.64 -4.05 15.61
N PRO A 283 6.69 -3.28 15.97
CA PRO A 283 6.54 -2.16 16.89
C PRO A 283 5.62 -1.10 16.29
N THR A 284 4.80 -0.49 17.15
CA THR A 284 3.84 0.55 16.75
C THR A 284 4.04 1.80 17.61
N PRO A 285 3.91 3.01 17.04
CA PRO A 285 3.77 4.22 17.83
C PRO A 285 2.58 4.05 18.79
N GLY A 286 2.81 4.22 20.09
CA GLY A 286 1.84 3.87 21.13
C GLY A 286 1.82 4.83 22.31
N ASN A 287 2.31 6.06 22.12
CA ASN A 287 2.40 7.06 23.18
C ASN A 287 1.00 7.33 23.77
N GLY A 288 0.88 7.20 25.08
CA GLY A 288 -0.39 7.36 25.79
C GLY A 288 -1.28 6.13 25.79
N TYR A 289 -0.99 5.07 25.03
CA TYR A 289 -1.87 3.89 24.96
C TYR A 289 -1.99 3.18 26.31
N LEU A 290 -0.88 2.89 26.98
CA LEU A 290 -0.88 2.16 28.26
C LEU A 290 -1.53 2.98 29.37
N GLU A 291 -1.30 4.29 29.40
CA GLU A 291 -1.89 5.23 30.34
C GLU A 291 -3.41 5.37 30.14
N ARG A 292 -3.91 5.22 28.90
CA ARG A 292 -5.35 5.16 28.63
C ARG A 292 -5.94 3.79 28.90
N LEU A 293 -5.17 2.72 28.70
CA LEU A 293 -5.58 1.36 29.01
C LEU A 293 -5.80 1.17 30.51
N SER A 294 -4.95 1.78 31.35
CA SER A 294 -5.07 1.81 32.82
C SER A 294 -5.89 3.00 33.35
N GLY A 295 -6.59 3.72 32.48
CA GLY A 295 -7.37 4.89 32.87
C GLY A 295 -8.70 4.49 33.54
N PRO A 296 -9.27 5.35 34.42
CA PRO A 296 -10.50 5.04 35.18
C PRO A 296 -11.76 4.87 34.31
N LYS A 297 -11.69 5.18 33.00
CA LYS A 297 -12.78 5.01 32.04
C LYS A 297 -12.68 3.71 31.24
N THR A 298 -11.61 2.94 31.43
CA THR A 298 -11.29 1.77 30.61
C THR A 298 -11.43 0.50 31.43
N VAL A 299 -12.24 -0.43 30.95
CA VAL A 299 -12.25 -1.81 31.46
C VAL A 299 -11.51 -2.69 30.47
N ALA A 300 -10.34 -3.17 30.87
CA ALA A 300 -9.45 -3.96 30.01
C ALA A 300 -9.63 -5.47 30.24
N TYR A 301 -10.52 -6.10 29.47
CA TYR A 301 -10.65 -7.55 29.48
C TYR A 301 -9.49 -8.22 28.73
N THR A 302 -8.87 -9.23 29.37
CA THR A 302 -7.75 -10.00 28.77
C THR A 302 -8.15 -11.42 28.37
N THR A 303 -9.43 -11.75 28.48
CA THR A 303 -10.03 -13.00 28.01
C THR A 303 -10.75 -12.78 26.67
N GLN A 304 -11.12 -13.86 26.01
CA GLN A 304 -11.79 -13.77 24.71
C GLN A 304 -13.26 -13.36 24.87
N LEU A 305 -13.73 -12.49 23.98
CA LEU A 305 -15.16 -12.18 23.86
C LEU A 305 -15.91 -13.38 23.26
N HIS A 306 -16.87 -13.93 23.99
CA HIS A 306 -17.62 -15.14 23.58
C HIS A 306 -19.00 -14.85 23.00
N HIS A 307 -19.70 -13.82 23.50
CA HIS A 307 -21.09 -13.55 23.13
C HIS A 307 -21.33 -12.07 22.85
N ILE A 308 -21.83 -11.78 21.65
CA ILE A 308 -22.43 -10.49 21.30
C ILE A 308 -23.95 -10.66 21.43
N THR A 309 -24.59 -9.71 22.09
CA THR A 309 -26.04 -9.68 22.27
C THR A 309 -26.65 -8.62 21.37
N ARG A 310 -27.97 -8.46 21.42
CA ARG A 310 -28.67 -7.38 20.70
C ARG A 310 -28.31 -5.99 21.24
N ASN A 311 -27.99 -5.87 22.51
CA ASN A 311 -27.74 -4.59 23.19
C ASN A 311 -26.24 -4.33 23.43
N GLY A 312 -25.37 -5.32 23.22
CA GLY A 312 -23.94 -5.18 23.44
C GLY A 312 -23.23 -6.53 23.50
N PHE A 313 -22.64 -6.88 24.64
CA PHE A 313 -21.92 -8.14 24.81
C PHE A 313 -21.98 -8.68 26.24
N ILE A 314 -21.66 -9.97 26.41
CA ILE A 314 -21.50 -10.59 27.73
C ILE A 314 -20.03 -10.55 28.13
N ASP A 315 -19.74 -9.92 29.26
CA ASP A 315 -18.39 -9.87 29.83
C ASP A 315 -17.96 -11.22 30.44
N PRO A 316 -16.69 -11.36 30.86
CA PRO A 316 -16.19 -12.62 31.43
C PRO A 316 -16.89 -13.05 32.74
N ASP A 317 -17.54 -12.12 33.45
CA ASP A 317 -18.27 -12.40 34.69
C ASP A 317 -19.74 -12.79 34.40
N GLY A 318 -20.13 -12.87 33.13
CA GLY A 318 -21.48 -13.24 32.70
C GLY A 318 -22.47 -12.08 32.72
N THR A 319 -22.00 -10.85 32.91
CA THR A 319 -22.85 -9.66 32.94
C THR A 319 -22.98 -9.06 31.54
N GLU A 320 -24.20 -8.69 31.15
CA GLU A 320 -24.43 -8.00 29.88
C GLU A 320 -23.99 -6.53 29.98
N GLN A 321 -23.02 -6.16 29.16
CA GLN A 321 -22.54 -4.80 28.96
C GLN A 321 -23.23 -4.21 27.73
N ALA A 322 -24.15 -3.27 27.96
CA ALA A 322 -24.81 -2.54 26.88
C ALA A 322 -23.84 -1.55 26.23
N VAL A 323 -23.75 -1.55 24.89
CA VAL A 323 -22.92 -0.62 24.12
C VAL A 323 -23.63 -0.17 22.85
N ASP A 324 -23.43 1.09 22.47
CA ASP A 324 -24.04 1.64 21.26
C ASP A 324 -23.35 1.19 19.96
N VAL A 325 -22.03 0.92 20.03
CA VAL A 325 -21.20 0.59 18.87
C VAL A 325 -20.17 -0.46 19.24
N ILE A 326 -20.05 -1.50 18.42
CA ILE A 326 -18.98 -2.50 18.48
C ILE A 326 -18.08 -2.29 17.26
N GLU A 327 -16.85 -1.83 17.50
CA GLU A 327 -15.84 -1.70 16.44
C GLU A 327 -14.93 -2.93 16.40
N LEU A 328 -15.06 -3.74 15.35
CA LEU A 328 -14.22 -4.93 15.16
C LEU A 328 -12.95 -4.59 14.40
N ARG A 329 -11.81 -5.05 14.92
CA ARG A 329 -10.52 -5.02 14.22
C ARG A 329 -10.11 -6.46 13.88
N PRO A 330 -9.77 -6.78 12.62
CA PRO A 330 -9.37 -8.13 12.26
C PRO A 330 -8.10 -8.52 13.00
N ARG A 331 -8.11 -9.71 13.61
CA ARG A 331 -6.90 -10.34 14.16
C ARG A 331 -6.14 -10.97 13.00
N SER A 332 -4.91 -10.53 12.74
CA SER A 332 -3.99 -11.28 11.90
C SER A 332 -3.65 -12.59 12.63
N ARG A 333 -4.27 -13.71 12.23
CA ARG A 333 -3.69 -15.03 12.54
C ARG A 333 -2.48 -15.18 11.63
N LEU A 334 -1.28 -15.20 12.20
CA LEU A 334 -0.13 -15.87 11.59
C LEU A 334 -0.08 -17.27 12.18
#